data_AF-A0A9E4HWL8-F1
#
_entry.id   AF-A0A9E4HWL8-F1
#
_cell.length_a   1.000
_cell.length_b   1.000
_cell.length_c   1.000
_cell.angle_alpha   90.00
_cell.angle_beta   90.00
_cell.angle_gamma   90.00
#
_symmetry.space_group_name_H-M   'P 1'
#
loop_
_entity.id
_entity.type
_entity.pdbx_description
1 polymer ?
#
loop_
_entity_poly.entity_id
_entity_poly.type
_entity_poly.pdbx_seq_one_letter_code
_entity_poly.pdbx_strand_id
1 'polypeptide(L)'
;MVAPIRTTTDWTQDFDTVIDVRSPAEFADDHIPAAINLPVLSNDQRAEVGTIYKQVSPFEARRLGARLISGNIAAHLGTALKDKPAGWRPLVYCWRGGQRSGSMARVLAEIGWVVTLVEGGYKTYRHDVTEQLDALAARITPVLIQGPTGSAKTHILNAAAGHGAQVIDLEGLARHRGSLLGFEPDQDQPSQRMF
;
A
#
# COMPACT_ATOMS: atom_id res chain seq x y z
N MET A 1 -13.99 -27.31 4.45
CA MET A 1 -13.14 -26.83 5.56
C MET A 1 -12.72 -25.41 5.22
N VAL A 2 -12.79 -24.49 6.18
CA VAL A 2 -12.36 -23.09 5.99
C VAL A 2 -10.86 -23.07 5.70
N ALA A 3 -10.42 -22.33 4.68
CA ALA A 3 -9.01 -22.22 4.36
C ALA A 3 -8.26 -21.47 5.49
N PRO A 4 -6.97 -21.76 5.72
CA PRO A 4 -6.21 -21.09 6.78
C PRO A 4 -5.97 -19.62 6.43
N ILE A 5 -6.18 -18.75 7.43
CA ILE A 5 -5.70 -17.36 7.40
C ILE A 5 -4.32 -17.35 8.05
N ARG A 6 -3.31 -16.90 7.30
CA ARG A 6 -1.92 -16.78 7.75
C ARG A 6 -1.60 -15.34 8.13
N THR A 7 -0.52 -15.14 8.86
CA THR A 7 0.08 -13.83 9.12
C THR A 7 1.54 -13.82 8.67
N THR A 8 2.03 -12.67 8.23
CA THR A 8 3.43 -12.47 7.85
C THR A 8 3.90 -11.07 8.23
N THR A 9 5.18 -10.93 8.58
CA THR A 9 5.91 -9.65 8.61
C THR A 9 6.74 -9.43 7.36
N ASP A 10 6.79 -10.43 6.46
CA ASP A 10 7.52 -10.35 5.19
C ASP A 10 6.51 -10.23 4.03
N TRP A 11 6.43 -9.03 3.49
CA TRP A 11 5.61 -8.65 2.33
C TRP A 11 6.34 -8.82 0.99
N THR A 12 7.58 -9.32 1.00
CA THR A 12 8.39 -9.53 -0.22
C THR A 12 8.24 -10.93 -0.80
N GLN A 13 7.53 -11.83 -0.10
CA GLN A 13 7.23 -13.17 -0.60
C GLN A 13 6.31 -13.14 -1.83
N ASP A 14 6.30 -14.24 -2.58
CA ASP A 14 5.43 -14.40 -3.73
C ASP A 14 3.97 -14.52 -3.31
N PHE A 15 3.23 -13.42 -3.47
CA PHE A 15 1.78 -13.33 -3.37
C PHE A 15 1.20 -13.00 -4.74
N ASP A 16 0.08 -13.64 -5.10
CA ASP A 16 -0.56 -13.39 -6.39
C ASP A 16 -1.11 -11.95 -6.50
N THR A 17 -1.47 -11.36 -5.35
CA THR A 17 -1.99 -10.00 -5.28
C THR A 17 -1.79 -9.43 -3.88
N VAL A 18 -1.27 -8.21 -3.78
CA VAL A 18 -1.24 -7.43 -2.54
C VAL A 18 -2.47 -6.51 -2.51
N ILE A 19 -3.26 -6.58 -1.44
CA ILE A 19 -4.55 -5.91 -1.33
C ILE A 19 -4.54 -4.97 -0.12
N ASP A 20 -4.65 -3.68 -0.40
CA ASP A 20 -4.92 -2.66 0.60
C ASP A 20 -6.44 -2.49 0.77
N VAL A 21 -6.95 -2.81 1.95
CA VAL A 21 -8.38 -2.63 2.26
C VAL A 21 -8.70 -1.31 2.99
N ARG A 22 -7.72 -0.42 3.14
CA ARG A 22 -7.92 0.94 3.66
C ARG A 22 -8.73 1.79 2.68
N SER A 23 -9.20 2.96 3.12
CA SER A 23 -10.01 3.82 2.27
C SER A 23 -9.18 4.39 1.10
N PRO A 24 -9.83 4.82 0.00
CA PRO A 24 -9.11 5.34 -1.17
C PRO A 24 -8.14 6.48 -0.85
N ALA A 25 -8.49 7.38 0.08
CA ALA A 25 -7.58 8.45 0.51
C ALA A 25 -6.36 7.92 1.30
N GLU A 26 -6.53 6.87 2.13
CA GLU A 26 -5.40 6.25 2.84
C GLU A 26 -4.43 5.57 1.86
N PHE A 27 -4.96 4.98 0.78
CA PHE A 27 -4.17 4.33 -0.28
C PHE A 27 -3.46 5.34 -1.19
N ALA A 28 -4.15 6.43 -1.56
CA ALA A 28 -3.58 7.50 -2.37
C ALA A 28 -2.48 8.28 -1.63
N ASP A 29 -2.56 8.40 -0.30
CA ASP A 29 -1.48 8.97 0.52
C ASP A 29 -0.22 8.12 0.37
N ASP A 30 -0.30 6.81 0.60
CA ASP A 30 0.83 5.88 0.52
C ASP A 30 0.33 4.44 0.61
N HIS A 31 1.04 3.45 0.06
CA HIS A 31 0.68 2.03 0.11
C HIS A 31 1.89 1.11 -0.12
N ILE A 32 1.73 -0.19 0.20
CA ILE A 32 2.75 -1.19 -0.13
C ILE A 32 2.91 -1.23 -1.67
N PRO A 33 4.13 -1.21 -2.23
CA PRO A 33 4.35 -1.25 -3.67
C PRO A 33 3.59 -2.40 -4.35
N ALA A 34 3.07 -2.12 -5.55
CA ALA A 34 2.25 -3.03 -6.35
C ALA A 34 0.90 -3.47 -5.72
N ALA A 35 0.50 -2.90 -4.57
CA ALA A 35 -0.82 -3.18 -4.01
C ALA A 35 -1.95 -2.61 -4.86
N ILE A 36 -3.08 -3.33 -4.94
CA ILE A 36 -4.35 -2.80 -5.42
C ILE A 36 -5.21 -2.35 -4.23
N ASN A 37 -6.05 -1.34 -4.44
CA ASN A 37 -7.00 -0.89 -3.41
C ASN A 37 -8.36 -1.59 -3.58
N LEU A 38 -8.74 -2.42 -2.60
CA LEU A 38 -10.09 -2.98 -2.46
C LEU A 38 -10.67 -2.53 -1.12
N PRO A 39 -11.11 -1.27 -1.01
CA PRO A 39 -11.48 -0.67 0.25
C PRO A 39 -12.68 -1.38 0.88
N VAL A 40 -12.58 -1.74 2.15
CA VAL A 40 -13.75 -2.24 2.90
C VAL A 40 -14.60 -1.11 3.49
N LEU A 41 -14.12 0.13 3.43
CA LEU A 41 -14.87 1.35 3.72
C LEU A 41 -14.43 2.45 2.75
N SER A 42 -15.39 3.20 2.19
CA SER A 42 -15.09 4.46 1.48
C SER A 42 -14.52 5.52 2.43
N ASN A 43 -14.07 6.66 1.88
CA ASN A 43 -13.58 7.77 2.71
C ASN A 43 -14.65 8.27 3.68
N ASP A 44 -15.87 8.46 3.18
CA ASP A 44 -17.02 8.95 3.98
C ASP A 44 -17.45 7.91 5.01
N GLN A 45 -17.57 6.65 4.60
CA GLN A 45 -17.92 5.55 5.51
C GLN A 45 -16.88 5.40 6.63
N ARG A 46 -15.58 5.55 6.31
CA ARG A 46 -14.50 5.52 7.32
C ARG A 46 -14.62 6.71 8.27
N ALA A 47 -14.91 7.91 7.77
CA ALA A 47 -15.10 9.10 8.59
C ALA A 47 -16.32 8.97 9.52
N GLU A 48 -17.43 8.46 9.02
CA GLU A 48 -18.66 8.20 9.78
C GLU A 48 -18.42 7.18 10.90
N VAL A 49 -17.87 6.00 10.57
CA VAL A 49 -17.55 4.95 11.56
C VAL A 49 -16.56 5.47 12.60
N GLY A 50 -15.54 6.23 12.19
CA GLY A 50 -14.57 6.84 13.07
C GLY A 50 -15.18 7.88 14.02
N THR A 51 -16.14 8.67 13.53
CA THR A 51 -16.88 9.66 14.31
C THR A 51 -17.74 8.97 15.36
N ILE A 52 -18.56 7.98 14.98
CA ILE A 52 -19.40 7.21 15.91
C ILE A 52 -18.54 6.50 16.97
N TYR A 53 -17.37 5.97 16.58
CA TYR A 53 -16.48 5.29 17.52
C TYR A 53 -16.02 6.21 18.64
N LYS A 54 -15.70 7.46 18.29
CA LYS A 54 -15.19 8.47 19.24
C LYS A 54 -16.31 9.16 20.03
N GLN A 55 -17.43 9.46 19.38
CA GLN A 55 -18.47 10.33 19.94
C GLN A 55 -19.64 9.57 20.56
N VAL A 56 -19.93 8.36 20.10
CA VAL A 56 -21.09 7.58 20.57
C VAL A 56 -20.63 6.37 21.36
N SER A 57 -20.13 5.33 20.69
CA SER A 57 -19.53 4.18 21.34
C SER A 57 -18.75 3.29 20.36
N PRO A 58 -17.75 2.53 20.85
CA PRO A 58 -17.09 1.50 20.07
C PRO A 58 -18.03 0.40 19.55
N PHE A 59 -19.10 0.08 20.28
CA PHE A 59 -20.04 -0.97 19.89
C PHE A 59 -20.87 -0.55 18.67
N GLU A 60 -21.48 0.64 18.71
CA GLU A 60 -22.29 1.14 17.58
C GLU A 60 -21.45 1.35 16.32
N ALA A 61 -20.21 1.83 16.47
CA ALA A 61 -19.27 1.94 15.36
C ALA A 61 -18.92 0.59 14.74
N ARG A 62 -18.71 -0.45 15.56
CA ARG A 62 -18.48 -1.82 15.08
C ARG A 62 -19.70 -2.39 14.39
N ARG A 63 -20.90 -2.13 14.91
CA ARG A 63 -22.16 -2.59 14.30
C ARG A 63 -22.39 -1.96 12.93
N LEU A 64 -22.24 -0.64 12.82
CA LEU A 64 -22.31 0.05 11.53
C LEU A 64 -21.19 -0.42 10.59
N GLY A 65 -19.96 -0.47 11.09
CA GLY A 65 -18.79 -0.90 10.34
C GLY A 65 -18.95 -2.31 9.77
N ALA A 66 -19.46 -3.27 10.55
CA ALA A 66 -19.71 -4.63 10.08
C ALA A 66 -20.71 -4.67 8.92
N ARG A 67 -21.80 -3.89 8.98
CA ARG A 67 -22.78 -3.77 7.89
C ARG A 67 -22.13 -3.23 6.61
N LEU A 68 -21.39 -2.12 6.72
CA LEU A 68 -20.76 -1.46 5.57
C LEU A 68 -19.66 -2.34 4.95
N ILE A 69 -18.78 -2.90 5.78
CA ILE A 69 -17.70 -3.79 5.37
C ILE A 69 -18.26 -5.01 4.63
N SER A 70 -19.30 -5.65 5.15
CA SER A 70 -19.91 -6.82 4.53
C SER A 70 -20.46 -6.50 3.13
N GLY A 71 -21.13 -5.36 2.98
CA GLY A 71 -21.63 -4.91 1.68
C GLY A 71 -20.51 -4.63 0.67
N ASN A 72 -19.44 -3.98 1.10
CA ASN A 72 -18.30 -3.67 0.23
C ASN A 72 -17.52 -4.94 -0.16
N ILE A 73 -17.34 -5.90 0.75
CA ILE A 73 -16.72 -7.20 0.43
C ILE A 73 -17.56 -7.92 -0.62
N ALA A 74 -18.89 -7.96 -0.46
CA ALA A 74 -19.79 -8.56 -1.45
C ALA A 74 -19.65 -7.91 -2.83
N ALA A 75 -19.51 -6.58 -2.90
CA ALA A 75 -19.27 -5.87 -4.15
C ALA A 75 -17.94 -6.26 -4.81
N HIS A 76 -16.85 -6.39 -4.03
CA HIS A 76 -15.54 -6.83 -4.54
C HIS A 76 -15.57 -8.27 -5.08
N LEU A 77 -16.30 -9.16 -4.41
CA LEU A 77 -16.54 -10.54 -4.88
C LEU A 77 -17.25 -10.59 -6.23
N GLY A 78 -18.22 -9.70 -6.47
CA GLY A 78 -18.91 -9.59 -7.74
C GLY A 78 -18.13 -8.87 -8.85
N THR A 79 -17.01 -8.23 -8.52
CA THR A 79 -16.26 -7.37 -9.44
C THR A 79 -14.78 -7.79 -9.53
N ALA A 80 -13.89 -7.13 -8.79
CA ALA A 80 -12.44 -7.31 -8.89
C ALA A 80 -11.96 -8.75 -8.59
N LEU A 81 -12.73 -9.49 -7.79
CA LEU A 81 -12.39 -10.85 -7.35
C LEU A 81 -13.18 -11.95 -8.06
N LYS A 82 -14.13 -11.61 -8.94
CA LYS A 82 -15.09 -12.56 -9.52
C LYS A 82 -14.44 -13.72 -10.29
N ASP A 83 -13.32 -13.43 -10.97
CA ASP A 83 -12.62 -14.38 -11.85
C ASP A 83 -11.36 -14.99 -11.20
N LYS A 84 -11.18 -14.84 -9.89
CA LYS A 84 -9.99 -15.36 -9.21
C LYS A 84 -10.06 -16.89 -9.08
N PRO A 85 -9.01 -17.63 -9.48
CA PRO A 85 -9.01 -19.10 -9.43
C PRO A 85 -8.95 -19.60 -7.99
N ALA A 86 -9.33 -20.86 -7.75
CA ALA A 86 -9.31 -21.47 -6.41
C ALA A 86 -7.91 -21.46 -5.74
N GLY A 87 -6.84 -21.53 -6.54
CA GLY A 87 -5.46 -21.51 -6.05
C GLY A 87 -4.90 -20.12 -5.73
N TRP A 88 -5.68 -19.06 -5.88
CA TRP A 88 -5.24 -17.68 -5.66
C TRP A 88 -4.95 -17.38 -4.18
N ARG A 89 -3.83 -16.69 -3.93
CA ARG A 89 -3.24 -16.46 -2.61
C ARG A 89 -2.94 -14.97 -2.39
N PRO A 90 -3.90 -14.20 -1.86
CA PRO A 90 -3.70 -12.78 -1.61
C PRO A 90 -2.94 -12.50 -0.30
N LEU A 91 -2.17 -11.43 -0.31
CA LEU A 91 -1.75 -10.70 0.88
C LEU A 91 -2.72 -9.54 1.13
N VAL A 92 -3.31 -9.46 2.32
CA VAL A 92 -4.31 -8.44 2.66
C VAL A 92 -3.87 -7.65 3.87
N TYR A 93 -3.99 -6.32 3.83
CA TYR A 93 -3.68 -5.48 4.98
C TYR A 93 -4.63 -4.31 5.15
N CYS A 94 -4.68 -3.81 6.38
CA CYS A 94 -5.28 -2.52 6.70
C CYS A 94 -4.30 -1.73 7.56
N TRP A 95 -4.70 -0.57 8.09
CA TRP A 95 -3.79 0.30 8.86
C TRP A 95 -3.02 -0.40 9.99
N ARG A 96 -3.69 -1.28 10.76
CA ARG A 96 -3.14 -1.92 11.98
C ARG A 96 -3.30 -3.46 12.02
N GLY A 97 -3.61 -4.10 10.89
CA GLY A 97 -3.87 -5.55 10.87
C GLY A 97 -5.08 -5.98 11.71
N GLY A 98 -6.06 -5.09 11.89
CA GLY A 98 -7.21 -5.28 12.78
C GLY A 98 -8.47 -5.77 12.06
N GLN A 99 -9.63 -5.30 12.53
CA GLN A 99 -10.94 -5.78 12.06
C GLN A 99 -11.17 -5.62 10.55
N ARG A 100 -10.65 -4.56 9.91
CA ARG A 100 -10.87 -4.29 8.48
C ARG A 100 -10.31 -5.40 7.58
N SER A 101 -9.00 -5.67 7.67
CA SER A 101 -8.36 -6.74 6.89
C SER A 101 -8.81 -8.12 7.37
N GLY A 102 -9.04 -8.28 8.68
CA GLY A 102 -9.57 -9.52 9.24
C GLY A 102 -10.97 -9.88 8.72
N SER A 103 -11.85 -8.93 8.48
CA SER A 103 -13.18 -9.20 7.92
C SER A 103 -13.10 -9.67 6.47
N MET A 104 -12.29 -8.99 5.65
CA MET A 104 -12.02 -9.42 4.27
C MET A 104 -11.44 -10.84 4.26
N ALA A 105 -10.38 -11.09 5.04
CA ALA A 105 -9.73 -12.40 5.08
C ALA A 105 -10.66 -13.53 5.52
N ARG A 106 -11.57 -13.28 6.47
CA ARG A 106 -12.57 -14.28 6.87
C ARG A 106 -13.47 -14.68 5.71
N VAL A 107 -14.06 -13.72 5.01
CA VAL A 107 -14.95 -14.03 3.88
C VAL A 107 -14.21 -14.77 2.77
N LEU A 108 -12.99 -14.33 2.44
CA LEU A 108 -12.17 -14.98 1.41
C LEU A 108 -11.75 -16.42 1.82
N ALA A 109 -11.46 -16.64 3.11
CA ALA A 109 -11.11 -17.96 3.63
C ALA A 109 -12.30 -18.93 3.66
N GLU A 110 -13.52 -18.43 3.92
CA GLU A 110 -14.76 -19.21 3.83
C GLU A 110 -15.05 -19.69 2.39
N ILE A 111 -14.65 -18.91 1.38
CA ILE A 111 -14.73 -19.31 -0.03
C ILE A 111 -13.71 -20.42 -0.37
N GLY A 112 -12.57 -20.45 0.34
CA GLY A 112 -11.54 -21.47 0.18
C GLY A 112 -10.16 -20.93 -0.22
N TRP A 113 -9.98 -19.61 -0.34
CA TRP A 113 -8.67 -19.02 -0.65
C TRP A 113 -7.76 -18.97 0.58
N VAL A 114 -6.48 -19.27 0.38
CA VAL A 114 -5.46 -19.13 1.44
C VAL A 114 -5.03 -17.67 1.50
N VAL A 115 -5.54 -16.95 2.50
CA VAL A 115 -5.28 -15.53 2.69
C VAL A 115 -4.14 -15.33 3.67
N THR A 116 -3.22 -14.42 3.35
CA THR A 116 -2.18 -13.97 4.28
C THR A 116 -2.49 -12.53 4.72
N LEU A 117 -2.34 -12.24 6.01
CA LEU A 117 -2.46 -10.91 6.58
C LEU A 117 -1.10 -10.33 6.90
N VAL A 118 -0.90 -9.03 6.65
CA VAL A 118 0.27 -8.32 7.19
C VAL A 118 0.08 -8.12 8.70
N GLU A 119 0.99 -8.66 9.49
CA GLU A 119 0.98 -8.54 10.94
C GLU A 119 1.19 -7.08 11.37
N GLY A 120 0.29 -6.56 12.19
CA GLY A 120 0.25 -5.13 12.56
C GLY A 120 -0.05 -4.17 11.40
N GLY A 121 -0.31 -4.70 10.19
CA GLY A 121 -0.77 -3.98 9.01
C GLY A 121 0.22 -2.97 8.45
N TYR A 122 -0.32 -1.95 7.77
CA TYR A 122 0.45 -0.92 7.11
C TYR A 122 1.44 -0.20 8.02
N LYS A 123 1.08 -0.01 9.29
CA LYS A 123 1.95 0.63 10.27
C LYS A 123 3.28 -0.12 10.45
N THR A 124 3.23 -1.45 10.52
CA THR A 124 4.44 -2.29 10.65
C THR A 124 5.28 -2.19 9.38
N TYR A 125 4.65 -2.29 8.21
CA TYR A 125 5.33 -2.06 6.93
C TYR A 125 6.14 -0.76 6.92
N ARG A 126 5.50 0.37 7.29
CA ARG A 126 6.17 1.68 7.31
C ARG A 126 7.29 1.77 8.33
N HIS A 127 7.10 1.17 9.48
CA HIS A 127 8.11 1.11 10.53
C HIS A 127 9.36 0.39 10.01
N ASP A 128 9.17 -0.79 9.44
CA ASP A 128 10.27 -1.63 9.00
C ASP A 128 10.99 -1.03 7.78
N VAL A 129 10.28 -0.37 6.85
CA VAL A 129 10.92 0.40 5.78
C VAL A 129 11.83 1.49 6.34
N THR A 130 11.40 2.17 7.41
CA THR A 130 12.16 3.25 8.03
C THR A 130 13.37 2.71 8.80
N GLU A 131 13.20 1.63 9.57
CA GLU A 131 14.31 1.00 10.31
C GLU A 131 15.35 0.38 9.38
N GLN A 132 14.92 -0.20 8.26
CA GLN A 132 15.83 -0.82 7.31
C GLN A 132 16.59 0.20 6.45
N LEU A 133 16.12 1.45 6.35
CA LEU A 133 16.73 2.45 5.47
C LEU A 133 18.20 2.71 5.83
N ASP A 134 18.52 2.90 7.11
CA ASP A 134 19.90 3.13 7.55
C ASP A 134 20.78 1.90 7.30
N ALA A 135 20.25 0.71 7.57
CA ALA A 135 20.96 -0.54 7.35
C ALA A 135 21.21 -0.82 5.85
N LEU A 136 20.28 -0.46 4.97
CA LEU A 136 20.42 -0.55 3.52
C LEU A 136 21.40 0.50 3.00
N ALA A 137 21.31 1.74 3.49
CA ALA A 137 22.22 2.82 3.15
C ALA A 137 23.68 2.45 3.47
N ALA A 138 23.93 1.76 4.58
CA ALA A 138 25.25 1.27 4.95
C ALA A 138 25.80 0.15 4.03
N ARG A 139 24.93 -0.53 3.27
CA ARG A 139 25.30 -1.63 2.35
C ARG A 139 25.50 -1.18 0.91
N ILE A 140 25.13 0.06 0.58
CA ILE A 140 25.30 0.64 -0.74
C ILE A 140 26.50 1.61 -0.74
N THR A 141 27.28 1.60 -1.82
CA THR A 141 28.30 2.64 -2.07
C THR A 141 27.76 3.56 -3.16
N PRO A 142 27.08 4.66 -2.81
CA PRO A 142 26.46 5.52 -3.81
C PRO A 142 27.53 6.30 -4.58
N VAL A 143 27.41 6.32 -5.91
CA VAL A 143 28.12 7.27 -6.76
C VAL A 143 27.18 8.44 -7.03
N LEU A 144 27.43 9.58 -6.40
CA LEU A 144 26.54 10.73 -6.50
C LEU A 144 26.94 11.64 -7.66
N ILE A 145 26.02 11.82 -8.61
CA ILE A 145 26.17 12.81 -9.69
C ILE A 145 25.73 14.18 -9.16
N GLN A 146 26.68 15.05 -8.87
CA GLN A 146 26.44 16.42 -8.37
C GLN A 146 26.74 17.49 -9.44
N GLY A 147 26.10 18.65 -9.30
CA GLY A 147 26.30 19.79 -10.18
C GLY A 147 25.14 20.79 -10.11
N PRO A 148 25.30 22.01 -10.67
CA PRO A 148 24.28 23.06 -10.64
C PRO A 148 22.92 22.63 -11.22
N THR A 149 21.86 23.33 -10.83
CA THR A 149 20.55 23.19 -11.49
C THR A 149 20.67 23.53 -12.97
N GLY A 150 20.01 22.77 -13.84
CA GLY A 150 20.10 22.95 -15.29
C GLY A 150 21.33 22.32 -15.96
N SER A 151 22.21 21.63 -15.22
CA SER A 151 23.39 20.96 -15.80
C SER A 151 23.12 19.57 -16.40
N ALA A 152 21.86 19.24 -16.72
CA ALA A 152 21.43 17.98 -17.33
C ALA A 152 21.88 16.68 -16.62
N LYS A 153 22.00 16.69 -15.29
CA LYS A 153 22.40 15.49 -14.49
C LYS A 153 21.51 14.28 -14.74
N THR A 154 20.20 14.51 -14.79
CA THR A 154 19.17 13.49 -15.06
C THR A 154 19.39 12.83 -16.43
N HIS A 155 19.89 13.58 -17.43
CA HIS A 155 20.23 13.02 -18.74
C HIS A 155 21.44 12.08 -18.66
N ILE A 156 22.49 12.43 -17.91
CA ILE A 156 23.65 11.56 -17.67
C ILE A 156 23.21 10.29 -16.94
N LEU A 157 22.36 10.45 -15.92
CA LEU A 157 21.82 9.37 -15.11
C LEU A 157 21.00 8.37 -15.96
N ASN A 158 20.12 8.88 -16.84
CA ASN A 158 19.35 8.06 -17.78
C ASN A 158 20.22 7.39 -18.85
N ALA A 159 21.26 8.06 -19.35
CA ALA A 159 22.21 7.47 -20.29
C ALA A 159 22.98 6.30 -19.65
N ALA A 160 23.41 6.46 -18.39
CA ALA A 160 24.05 5.39 -17.63
C ALA A 160 23.11 4.18 -17.44
N ALA A 161 21.85 4.42 -17.08
CA ALA A 161 20.83 3.37 -16.98
C ALA A 161 20.64 2.64 -18.32
N GLY A 162 20.60 3.38 -19.43
CA GLY A 162 20.54 2.83 -20.78
C GLY A 162 21.78 2.02 -21.19
N HIS A 163 22.87 2.07 -20.43
CA HIS A 163 24.08 1.25 -20.61
C HIS A 163 24.18 0.14 -19.54
N GLY A 164 23.09 -0.14 -18.82
CA GLY A 164 23.02 -1.22 -17.84
C GLY A 164 23.54 -0.88 -16.44
N ALA A 165 23.81 0.41 -16.15
CA ALA A 165 24.15 0.82 -14.80
C ALA A 165 22.94 0.72 -13.87
N GLN A 166 23.18 0.35 -12.61
CA GLN A 166 22.16 0.46 -11.56
C GLN A 166 22.02 1.93 -11.16
N VAL A 167 20.81 2.47 -11.34
CA VAL A 167 20.52 3.89 -11.20
C VAL A 167 19.31 4.08 -10.29
N ILE A 168 19.39 5.08 -9.41
CA ILE A 168 18.25 5.57 -8.62
C ILE A 168 18.01 7.03 -9.04
N ASP A 169 16.91 7.28 -9.74
CA ASP A 169 16.47 8.62 -10.13
C ASP A 169 15.51 9.20 -9.08
N LEU A 170 16.05 9.92 -8.09
CA LEU A 170 15.23 10.54 -7.05
C LEU A 170 14.32 11.66 -7.58
N GLU A 171 14.73 12.40 -8.61
CA GLU A 171 13.89 13.44 -9.23
C GLU A 171 12.71 12.81 -9.98
N GLY A 172 12.98 11.73 -10.72
CA GLY A 172 11.97 10.93 -11.40
C GLY A 172 10.99 10.27 -10.43
N LEU A 173 11.49 9.68 -9.33
CA LEU A 173 10.65 9.10 -8.27
C LEU A 173 9.77 10.17 -7.59
N ALA A 174 10.31 11.36 -7.33
CA ALA A 174 9.56 12.47 -6.73
C ALA A 174 8.69 13.24 -7.74
N ARG A 175 8.83 12.97 -9.05
CA ARG A 175 8.23 13.74 -10.15
C ARG A 175 8.43 15.25 -9.97
N HIS A 176 9.66 15.64 -9.63
CA HIS A 176 10.00 16.99 -9.21
C HIS A 176 11.43 17.36 -9.61
N ARG A 177 11.59 18.51 -10.28
CA ARG A 177 12.83 19.02 -10.87
C ARG A 177 13.68 19.87 -9.91
N GLY A 178 13.65 19.53 -8.63
CA GLY A 178 14.32 20.28 -7.56
C GLY A 178 13.68 21.63 -7.22
N SER A 179 14.16 22.28 -6.15
CA SER A 179 13.52 23.44 -5.51
C SER A 179 13.34 24.66 -6.42
N LEU A 180 14.19 24.81 -7.44
CA LEU A 180 14.17 25.96 -8.34
C LEU A 180 13.19 25.80 -9.50
N LEU A 181 12.91 24.57 -9.94
CA LEU A 181 12.08 24.30 -11.12
C LEU A 181 10.73 23.68 -10.76
N GLY A 182 10.57 23.16 -9.53
CA GLY A 182 9.29 22.68 -9.02
C GLY A 182 8.85 21.36 -9.64
N PHE A 183 7.54 21.19 -9.76
CA PHE A 183 6.91 19.96 -10.24
C PHE A 183 7.21 19.66 -11.71
N GLU A 184 7.20 18.37 -12.04
CA GLU A 184 7.15 17.93 -13.43
C GLU A 184 5.79 18.34 -14.05
N PRO A 185 5.76 19.06 -15.18
CA PRO A 185 4.51 19.39 -15.85
C PRO A 185 3.68 18.14 -16.16
N ASP A 186 2.37 18.25 -16.01
CA ASP A 186 1.41 17.18 -16.33
C ASP A 186 1.58 15.87 -15.54
N GLN A 187 2.29 15.90 -14.41
CA GLN A 187 2.43 14.75 -13.51
C GLN A 187 2.13 15.11 -12.05
N ASP A 188 1.33 14.29 -11.39
CA ASP A 188 1.09 14.42 -9.95
C ASP A 188 2.32 13.93 -9.16
N GLN A 189 2.89 14.80 -8.33
CA GLN A 189 3.94 14.40 -7.39
C GLN A 189 3.38 13.43 -6.34
N PRO A 190 4.06 12.29 -6.08
CA PRO A 190 3.69 11.42 -4.97
C PRO A 190 3.78 12.15 -3.63
N SER A 191 3.02 11.68 -2.64
CA SER A 191 3.19 12.18 -1.28
C SER A 191 4.61 11.92 -0.77
N GLN A 192 5.04 12.69 0.25
CA GLN A 192 6.32 12.46 0.93
C GLN A 192 6.44 11.07 1.58
N ARG A 193 5.32 10.37 1.80
CA ARG A 193 5.36 9.02 2.36
C ARG A 193 5.52 7.98 1.25
N MET A 194 4.90 8.22 0.10
CA MET A 194 4.95 7.34 -1.07
C MET A 194 6.29 7.45 -1.82
N PHE A 195 6.91 8.64 -1.80
CA PHE A 195 8.30 8.84 -2.19
C PHE A 195 9.25 8.15 -1.19
#